data_AF-A0A645B0M0-F1
#
_entry.id   AF-A0A645B0M0-F1
#
_cell.length_a   1.000
_cell.length_b   1.000
_cell.length_c   1.000
_cell.angle_alpha   90.00
_cell.angle_beta   90.00
_cell.angle_gamma   90.00
#
_symmetry.space_group_name_H-M   'P 1'
#
loop_
_entity.id
_entity.type
_entity.pdbx_description
1 polymer ?
#
loop_
_entity_poly.entity_id
_entity_poly.type
_entity_poly.pdbx_seq_one_letter_code
_entity_poly.pdbx_strand_id
1 'polypeptide(L)'
;MTRRLADATAAVPALQPYAPALQKVFAGLEGRPLEAQHVHGDFHLGQVLGTPEGWRVIDFEGEPLKSLPERWAPDSPWRDVAGMLRSFDYAAASVARAAEGPDRAATTAWRQRCRTGFLSGYLHGLPTAPDLAVLRAYESDKAVYEVVYEARNRPDWLDIPLGAVADLAAPSPDPSGGQSPNREEK
;
A
#
# COMPACT_ATOMS: atom_id res chain seq x y z
N MET A 1 -3.13 -2.05 13.67
CA MET A 1 -3.59 -2.67 12.42
C MET A 1 -4.60 -3.78 12.70
N THR A 2 -4.30 -4.77 13.55
CA THR A 2 -5.20 -5.91 13.88
C THR A 2 -6.62 -5.54 14.29
N ARG A 3 -6.80 -4.57 15.20
CA ARG A 3 -8.15 -4.10 15.60
C ARG A 3 -8.94 -3.52 14.44
N ARG A 4 -8.31 -2.64 13.65
CA ARG A 4 -8.92 -2.01 12.47
C ARG A 4 -9.32 -3.04 11.41
N LEU A 5 -8.53 -4.11 11.24
CA LEU A 5 -8.90 -5.23 10.37
C LEU A 5 -10.14 -5.98 10.86
N ALA A 6 -10.25 -6.24 12.18
CA ALA A 6 -11.42 -6.90 12.75
C ALA A 6 -12.69 -6.05 12.52
N ASP A 7 -12.61 -4.74 12.82
CA ASP A 7 -13.72 -3.80 12.63
C ASP A 7 -14.12 -3.70 11.14
N ALA A 8 -13.14 -3.63 10.24
CA ALA A 8 -13.36 -3.59 8.80
C ALA A 8 -14.00 -4.88 8.27
N THR A 9 -13.56 -6.05 8.76
CA THR A 9 -14.10 -7.35 8.36
C THR A 9 -15.55 -7.53 8.81
N ALA A 10 -15.90 -6.98 9.98
CA ALA A 10 -17.28 -6.94 10.44
C ALA A 10 -18.15 -5.99 9.60
N ALA A 11 -17.60 -4.85 9.18
CA ALA A 11 -18.30 -3.86 8.36
C ALA A 11 -18.46 -4.27 6.88
N VAL A 12 -17.47 -4.96 6.32
CA VAL A 12 -17.43 -5.36 4.90
C VAL A 12 -17.09 -6.84 4.78
N PRO A 13 -18.09 -7.75 4.70
CA PRO A 13 -17.87 -9.20 4.68
C PRO A 13 -16.95 -9.70 3.54
N ALA A 14 -16.81 -8.93 2.45
CA ALA A 14 -15.88 -9.25 1.37
C ALA A 14 -14.40 -9.32 1.81
N LEU A 15 -14.05 -8.77 2.98
CA LEU A 15 -12.70 -8.90 3.57
C LEU A 15 -12.46 -10.24 4.27
N GLN A 16 -13.52 -10.98 4.65
CA GLN A 16 -13.41 -12.21 5.45
C GLN A 16 -12.44 -13.25 4.87
N PRO A 17 -12.40 -13.52 3.55
CA PRO A 17 -11.47 -14.49 2.99
C PRO A 17 -9.99 -14.14 3.19
N TYR A 18 -9.69 -12.84 3.30
CA TYR A 18 -8.31 -12.34 3.37
C TYR A 18 -7.85 -12.07 4.80
N ALA A 19 -8.78 -11.92 5.74
CA ALA A 19 -8.49 -11.55 7.13
C ALA A 19 -7.43 -12.45 7.80
N PRO A 20 -7.45 -13.80 7.68
CA PRO A 20 -6.42 -14.63 8.31
C PRO A 20 -5.00 -14.37 7.77
N ALA A 21 -4.87 -14.07 6.48
CA ALA A 21 -3.57 -13.76 5.88
C ALA A 21 -3.07 -12.38 6.31
N LEU A 22 -3.94 -11.37 6.31
CA LEU A 22 -3.59 -10.03 6.76
C LEU A 22 -3.27 -9.98 8.26
N GLN A 23 -3.94 -10.79 9.09
CA GLN A 23 -3.58 -10.98 10.50
C GLN A 23 -2.14 -11.46 10.66
N LYS A 24 -1.69 -12.41 9.83
CA LYS A 24 -0.28 -12.88 9.84
C LYS A 24 0.69 -11.78 9.43
N VAL A 25 0.33 -10.97 8.43
CA VAL A 25 1.14 -9.81 8.01
C VAL A 25 1.31 -8.84 9.19
N PHE A 26 0.23 -8.52 9.91
CA PHE A 26 0.30 -7.61 11.07
C PHE A 26 1.00 -8.20 12.28
N ALA A 27 0.79 -9.49 12.56
CA ALA A 27 1.47 -10.20 13.65
C ALA A 27 2.99 -10.21 13.44
N GLY A 28 3.46 -10.23 12.19
CA GLY A 28 4.89 -10.10 11.86
C GLY A 28 5.53 -8.77 12.28
N LEU A 29 4.75 -7.77 12.70
CA LEU A 29 5.23 -6.50 13.24
C LEU A 29 5.14 -6.39 14.76
N GLU A 30 4.47 -7.32 15.44
CA GLU A 30 4.30 -7.25 16.89
C GLU A 30 5.64 -7.32 17.62
N GLY A 31 5.83 -6.42 18.59
CA GLY A 31 7.07 -6.33 19.37
C GLY A 31 8.28 -5.77 18.62
N ARG A 32 8.15 -5.40 17.35
CA ARG A 32 9.23 -4.80 16.57
C ARG A 32 9.29 -3.29 16.81
N PRO A 33 10.47 -2.72 17.15
CA PRO A 33 10.62 -1.27 17.16
C PRO A 33 10.54 -0.75 15.72
N LEU A 34 9.60 0.15 15.47
CA LEU A 34 9.49 0.86 14.20
C LEU A 34 9.94 2.30 14.41
N GLU A 35 10.77 2.80 13.52
CA GLU A 35 11.10 4.22 13.48
C GLU A 35 9.81 5.02 13.24
N ALA A 36 9.59 6.03 14.08
CA ALA A 36 8.44 6.91 14.03
C ALA A 36 8.90 8.37 14.01
N GLN A 37 8.26 9.16 13.17
CA GLN A 37 8.50 10.59 13.01
C GLN A 37 7.20 11.31 12.65
N HIS A 38 7.21 12.64 12.55
CA HIS A 38 6.11 13.33 11.90
C HIS A 38 6.08 12.97 10.42
N VAL A 39 4.91 12.57 9.96
CA VAL A 39 4.64 12.17 8.57
C VAL A 39 3.59 13.11 7.99
N HIS A 40 3.46 13.12 6.66
CA HIS A 40 2.38 13.85 6.00
C HIS A 40 1.01 13.28 6.41
N GLY A 41 0.92 11.96 6.55
CA GLY A 41 -0.27 11.30 7.09
C GLY A 41 -1.35 11.03 6.05
N ASP A 42 -1.52 11.89 5.04
CA ASP A 42 -2.40 11.62 3.89
C ASP A 42 -1.71 11.77 2.53
N PHE A 43 -0.52 11.17 2.39
CA PHE A 43 0.32 11.38 1.20
C PHE A 43 -0.19 10.57 -0.01
N HIS A 44 -0.54 11.26 -1.11
CA HIS A 44 -0.96 10.66 -2.37
C HIS A 44 -0.71 11.62 -3.55
N LEU A 45 -0.92 11.18 -4.80
CA LEU A 45 -0.64 11.98 -6.01
C LEU A 45 -1.36 13.34 -6.06
N GLY A 46 -2.53 13.44 -5.43
CA GLY A 46 -3.28 14.69 -5.32
C GLY A 46 -2.60 15.75 -4.46
N GLN A 47 -1.67 15.35 -3.60
CA GLN A 47 -0.93 16.23 -2.68
C GLN A 47 0.49 16.55 -3.17
N VAL A 48 0.75 16.29 -4.45
CA VAL A 48 2.07 16.48 -5.06
C VAL A 48 1.93 17.33 -6.32
N LEU A 49 2.66 18.44 -6.35
CA LEU A 49 2.69 19.37 -7.47
C LEU A 49 4.05 19.29 -8.18
N GLY A 50 4.03 19.10 -9.50
CA GLY A 50 5.22 19.18 -10.33
C GLY A 50 5.48 20.62 -10.78
N THR A 51 6.65 21.16 -10.46
CA THR A 51 7.12 22.47 -10.92
C THR A 51 8.40 22.32 -11.77
N PRO A 52 8.80 23.34 -12.54
CA PRO A 52 10.07 23.30 -13.27
C PRO A 52 11.30 23.05 -12.37
N GLU A 53 11.21 23.44 -11.10
CA GLU A 53 12.25 23.29 -10.07
C GLU A 53 12.09 22.01 -9.24
N GLY A 54 11.22 21.09 -9.66
CA GLY A 54 10.99 19.80 -9.03
C GLY A 54 9.64 19.69 -8.32
N TRP A 55 9.54 18.74 -7.39
CA TRP A 55 8.27 18.43 -6.73
C TRP A 55 8.04 19.29 -5.49
N ARG A 56 6.77 19.59 -5.21
CA ARG A 56 6.30 20.21 -3.97
C ARG A 56 5.22 19.33 -3.36
N VAL A 57 5.31 19.11 -2.05
CA VAL A 57 4.30 18.42 -1.26
C VAL A 57 3.46 19.48 -0.54
N ILE A 58 2.15 19.33 -0.56
CA ILE A 58 1.18 20.26 0.02
C ILE A 58 0.26 19.52 1.00
N ASP A 59 -0.56 20.25 1.77
CA ASP A 59 -1.63 19.68 2.61
C ASP A 59 -1.19 18.72 3.74
N PHE A 60 -0.33 19.23 4.63
CA PHE A 60 0.15 18.51 5.82
C PHE A 60 -0.87 18.46 6.97
N GLU A 61 -2.18 18.56 6.68
CA GLU A 61 -3.22 18.49 7.71
C GLU A 61 -3.48 17.05 8.20
N GLY A 62 -2.96 16.03 7.52
CA GLY A 62 -3.20 14.61 7.85
C GLY A 62 -4.59 14.11 7.45
N GLU A 63 -4.91 12.85 7.75
CA GLU A 63 -6.18 12.23 7.32
C GLU A 63 -7.42 12.93 7.91
N PRO A 64 -8.37 13.41 7.07
CA PRO A 64 -9.52 14.20 7.54
C PRO A 64 -10.43 13.48 8.55
N LEU A 65 -10.53 12.15 8.48
CA LEU A 65 -11.40 11.36 9.36
C LEU A 65 -10.77 11.07 10.74
N LYS A 66 -9.51 11.45 10.96
CA LYS A 66 -8.83 11.27 12.24
C LYS A 66 -8.98 12.48 13.15
N SER A 67 -9.04 12.23 14.45
CA SER A 67 -9.00 13.30 15.45
C SER A 67 -7.67 14.06 15.40
N LEU A 68 -7.65 15.31 15.87
CA LEU A 68 -6.43 16.12 15.89
C LEU A 68 -5.25 15.44 16.60
N PRO A 69 -5.40 14.83 17.80
CA PRO A 69 -4.29 14.11 18.43
C PRO A 69 -3.75 12.95 17.58
N GLU A 70 -4.62 12.23 16.87
CA GLU A 70 -4.21 11.12 15.99
C GLU A 70 -3.49 11.60 14.74
N ARG A 71 -3.83 12.80 14.24
CA ARG A 71 -3.15 13.41 13.08
C ARG A 71 -1.74 13.90 13.41
N TRP A 72 -1.51 14.32 14.66
CA TRP A 72 -0.22 14.85 15.13
C TRP A 72 0.70 13.76 15.70
N ALA A 73 0.19 12.57 15.94
CA ALA A 73 0.98 11.46 16.46
C ALA A 73 2.07 11.04 15.45
N PRO A 74 3.32 10.84 15.89
CA PRO A 74 4.35 10.26 15.05
C PRO A 74 3.95 8.87 14.52
N ASP A 75 4.30 8.59 13.27
CA ASP A 75 4.09 7.30 12.63
C ASP A 75 5.31 6.94 11.77
N SER A 76 5.33 5.74 11.21
CA SER A 76 6.41 5.30 10.35
C SER A 76 6.36 6.00 8.99
N PRO A 77 7.51 6.35 8.38
CA PRO A 77 7.55 6.88 7.01
C PRO A 77 6.88 5.95 5.98
N TRP A 78 6.84 4.65 6.27
CA TRP A 78 6.17 3.64 5.46
C TRP A 78 4.67 3.88 5.28
N ARG A 79 4.04 4.67 6.17
CA ARG A 79 2.66 5.13 6.01
C ARG A 79 2.48 5.97 4.75
N ASP A 80 3.33 6.97 4.55
CA ASP A 80 3.25 7.88 3.40
C ASP A 80 3.66 7.16 2.12
N VAL A 81 4.70 6.32 2.19
CA VAL A 81 5.10 5.46 1.06
C VAL A 81 3.93 4.57 0.62
N ALA A 82 3.27 3.89 1.57
CA ALA A 82 2.10 3.08 1.26
C ALA A 82 0.97 3.92 0.63
N GLY A 83 0.69 5.11 1.15
CA GLY A 83 -0.29 6.05 0.57
C GLY A 83 -0.03 6.37 -0.90
N MET A 84 1.22 6.69 -1.24
CA MET A 84 1.62 6.96 -2.63
C MET A 84 1.49 5.72 -3.53
N LEU A 85 1.90 4.54 -3.03
CA LEU A 85 1.78 3.30 -3.79
C LEU A 85 0.32 2.95 -4.09
N ARG A 86 -0.57 3.09 -3.10
CA ARG A 86 -2.02 2.97 -3.32
C ARG A 86 -2.53 4.00 -4.31
N SER A 87 -2.01 5.23 -4.28
CA SER A 87 -2.42 6.28 -5.23
C SER A 87 -2.11 5.93 -6.69
N PHE A 88 -0.98 5.26 -6.97
CA PHE A 88 -0.71 4.74 -8.31
C PHE A 88 -1.73 3.68 -8.74
N ASP A 89 -2.15 2.80 -7.84
CA ASP A 89 -3.17 1.80 -8.14
C ASP A 89 -4.51 2.46 -8.52
N TYR A 90 -4.93 3.48 -7.78
CA TYR A 90 -6.14 4.25 -8.10
C TYR A 90 -6.02 5.02 -9.42
N ALA A 91 -4.86 5.63 -9.70
CA ALA A 91 -4.64 6.33 -10.96
C ALA A 91 -4.73 5.38 -12.17
N ALA A 92 -4.07 4.22 -12.09
CA ALA A 92 -4.13 3.18 -13.12
C ALA A 92 -5.57 2.68 -13.31
N ALA A 93 -6.28 2.44 -12.21
CA ALA A 93 -7.65 1.97 -12.21
C ALA A 93 -8.66 3.00 -12.77
N SER A 94 -8.42 4.29 -12.53
CA SER A 94 -9.24 5.39 -13.08
C SER A 94 -9.09 5.47 -14.60
N VAL A 95 -7.86 5.38 -15.09
CA VAL A 95 -7.55 5.42 -16.53
C VAL A 95 -8.06 4.17 -17.24
N ALA A 96 -7.95 2.99 -16.63
CA ALA A 96 -8.47 1.73 -17.17
C ALA A 96 -10.00 1.72 -17.36
N ARG A 97 -10.73 2.55 -16.59
CA ARG A 97 -12.19 2.67 -16.67
C ARG A 97 -12.66 3.70 -17.71
N ALA A 98 -11.76 4.51 -18.26
CA ALA A 98 -12.13 5.47 -19.29
C ALA A 98 -12.54 4.75 -20.60
N ALA A 99 -13.53 5.28 -21.31
CA ALA A 99 -14.11 4.64 -22.50
C ALA A 99 -13.09 4.35 -23.61
N GLU A 100 -12.06 5.19 -23.73
CA GLU A 100 -10.94 5.05 -24.67
C GLU A 100 -9.61 4.83 -23.92
N GLY A 101 -9.68 4.23 -22.73
CA GLY A 101 -8.54 3.98 -21.88
C GLY A 101 -7.58 2.92 -22.44
N PRO A 102 -6.30 2.93 -22.06
CA PRO A 102 -5.37 1.84 -22.33
C PRO A 102 -5.89 0.52 -21.75
N ASP A 103 -5.49 -0.59 -22.36
CA ASP A 103 -5.88 -1.90 -21.87
C ASP A 103 -5.32 -2.22 -20.46
N ARG A 104 -5.81 -3.33 -19.89
CA ARG A 104 -5.39 -3.81 -18.57
C ARG A 104 -3.89 -4.10 -18.48
N ALA A 105 -3.26 -4.58 -19.55
CA ALA A 105 -1.84 -4.91 -19.54
C ALA A 105 -0.99 -3.63 -19.48
N ALA A 106 -1.34 -2.61 -20.27
CA ALA A 106 -0.68 -1.32 -20.28
C ALA A 106 -0.79 -0.60 -18.93
N THR A 107 -1.98 -0.56 -18.34
CA THR A 107 -2.21 0.05 -17.01
C THR A 107 -1.50 -0.71 -15.89
N THR A 108 -1.47 -2.04 -15.94
CA THR A 108 -0.69 -2.87 -15.00
C THR A 108 0.80 -2.61 -15.13
N ALA A 109 1.33 -2.56 -16.36
CA ALA A 109 2.74 -2.28 -16.59
C ALA A 109 3.13 -0.87 -16.14
N TRP A 110 2.25 0.12 -16.33
CA TRP A 110 2.45 1.48 -15.82
C TRP A 110 2.49 1.51 -14.30
N ARG A 111 1.52 0.88 -13.61
CA ARG A 111 1.48 0.75 -12.15
C ARG A 111 2.78 0.19 -11.60
N GLN A 112 3.29 -0.88 -12.21
CA GLN A 112 4.54 -1.53 -11.80
C GLN A 112 5.75 -0.62 -12.01
N ARG A 113 5.85 0.07 -13.16
CA ARG A 113 6.93 1.05 -13.39
C ARG A 113 6.91 2.19 -12.38
N CYS A 114 5.73 2.74 -12.06
CA CYS A 114 5.59 3.79 -11.05
C CYS A 114 6.00 3.30 -9.66
N ARG A 115 5.54 2.12 -9.24
CA ARG A 115 5.95 1.49 -7.98
C ARG A 115 7.47 1.31 -7.90
N THR A 116 8.07 0.69 -8.92
CA THR A 116 9.52 0.46 -8.96
C THR A 116 10.31 1.76 -8.98
N GLY A 117 9.92 2.75 -9.80
CA GLY A 117 10.59 4.04 -9.88
C GLY A 117 10.50 4.83 -8.57
N PHE A 118 9.31 4.89 -7.97
CA PHE A 118 9.09 5.58 -6.70
C PHE A 118 9.89 4.93 -5.57
N LEU A 119 9.81 3.61 -5.41
CA LEU A 119 10.58 2.90 -4.38
C LEU A 119 12.08 3.03 -4.64
N SER A 120 12.55 2.86 -5.87
CA SER A 120 13.97 3.02 -6.17
C SER A 120 14.48 4.43 -5.84
N GLY A 121 13.68 5.47 -6.09
CA GLY A 121 14.03 6.85 -5.75
C GLY A 121 13.98 7.11 -4.24
N TYR A 122 12.94 6.63 -3.56
CA TYR A 122 12.78 6.80 -2.11
C TYR A 122 13.87 6.08 -1.31
N LEU A 123 14.28 4.90 -1.78
CA LEU A 123 15.32 4.09 -1.15
C LEU A 123 16.74 4.55 -1.50
N HIS A 124 16.89 5.43 -2.49
CA HIS A 124 18.18 5.89 -2.94
C HIS A 124 18.87 6.69 -1.82
N GLY A 125 20.01 6.19 -1.35
CA GLY A 125 20.79 6.85 -0.29
C GLY A 125 20.35 6.53 1.13
N LEU A 126 19.38 5.63 1.33
CA LEU A 126 19.10 5.10 2.68
C LEU A 126 20.26 4.20 3.15
N PRO A 127 20.67 4.32 4.41
CA PRO A 127 21.84 3.60 4.94
C PRO A 127 21.61 2.09 5.08
N THR A 128 20.36 1.65 5.07
CA THR A 128 19.96 0.25 5.28
C THR A 128 18.94 -0.20 4.23
N ALA A 129 18.98 -1.49 3.90
CA ALA A 129 17.97 -2.10 3.04
C ALA A 129 16.59 -1.99 3.72
N PRO A 130 15.55 -1.59 2.99
CA PRO A 130 14.22 -1.43 3.57
C PRO A 130 13.62 -2.76 3.97
N ASP A 131 12.92 -2.76 5.10
CA ASP A 131 12.09 -3.90 5.46
C ASP A 131 10.76 -3.85 4.71
N LEU A 132 10.70 -4.60 3.60
CA LEU A 132 9.51 -4.73 2.78
C LEU A 132 8.33 -5.37 3.52
N ALA A 133 8.55 -6.09 4.63
CA ALA A 133 7.46 -6.60 5.46
C ALA A 133 6.71 -5.46 6.19
N VAL A 134 7.44 -4.43 6.64
CA VAL A 134 6.83 -3.23 7.24
C VAL A 134 6.01 -2.48 6.20
N LEU A 135 6.57 -2.25 5.00
CA LEU A 135 5.85 -1.63 3.90
C LEU A 135 4.58 -2.42 3.54
N ARG A 136 4.68 -3.75 3.39
CA ARG A 136 3.53 -4.63 3.10
C ARG A 136 2.42 -4.48 4.14
N ALA A 137 2.77 -4.36 5.42
CA ALA A 137 1.78 -4.15 6.47
C ALA A 137 1.10 -2.78 6.38
N TYR A 138 1.84 -1.69 6.14
CA TYR A 138 1.23 -0.37 5.95
C TYR A 138 0.36 -0.30 4.68
N GLU A 139 0.77 -0.93 3.58
CA GLU A 139 -0.07 -1.06 2.38
C GLU A 139 -1.34 -1.85 2.66
N SER A 140 -1.24 -2.94 3.42
CA SER A 140 -2.39 -3.77 3.81
C SER A 140 -3.38 -3.00 4.68
N ASP A 141 -2.88 -2.25 5.66
CA ASP A 141 -3.69 -1.44 6.56
C ASP A 141 -4.40 -0.29 5.80
N LYS A 142 -3.72 0.35 4.84
CA LYS A 142 -4.33 1.37 3.98
C LYS A 142 -5.38 0.77 3.05
N ALA A 143 -5.11 -0.37 2.41
CA ALA A 143 -6.08 -1.05 1.54
C ALA A 143 -7.33 -1.50 2.31
N VAL A 144 -7.19 -2.00 3.54
CA VAL A 144 -8.32 -2.34 4.42
C VAL A 144 -9.17 -1.11 4.74
N TYR A 145 -8.53 0.03 5.05
CA TYR A 145 -9.24 1.29 5.26
C TYR A 145 -9.99 1.73 4.00
N GLU A 146 -9.35 1.66 2.83
CA GLU A 146 -9.95 1.98 1.53
C GLU A 146 -11.16 1.09 1.23
N VAL A 147 -11.10 -0.22 1.50
CA VAL A 147 -12.26 -1.12 1.32
C VAL A 147 -13.48 -0.61 2.09
N VAL A 148 -13.32 -0.23 3.36
CA VAL A 148 -14.42 0.31 4.17
C VAL A 148 -14.91 1.65 3.61
N TYR A 149 -13.99 2.51 3.16
CA TYR A 149 -14.33 3.80 2.58
C TYR A 149 -15.11 3.67 1.27
N GLU A 150 -14.62 2.86 0.33
CA GLU A 150 -15.29 2.68 -0.97
C GLU A 150 -16.63 1.96 -0.83
N ALA A 151 -16.73 0.95 0.04
CA ALA A 151 -18.00 0.28 0.29
C ALA A 151 -19.10 1.23 0.78
N ARG A 152 -18.72 2.32 1.46
CA ARG A 152 -19.66 3.33 1.98
C ARG A 152 -19.94 4.47 1.01
N ASN A 153 -18.93 4.90 0.25
CA ASN A 153 -19.00 6.16 -0.50
C ASN A 153 -19.02 5.96 -2.02
N ARG A 154 -18.38 4.91 -2.55
CA ARG A 154 -18.26 4.62 -3.99
C ARG A 154 -18.23 3.11 -4.25
N PRO A 155 -19.36 2.39 -4.07
CA PRO A 155 -19.38 0.92 -4.19
C PRO A 155 -18.83 0.39 -5.54
N ASP A 156 -19.00 1.14 -6.63
CA ASP A 156 -18.48 0.80 -7.96
C ASP A 156 -16.94 0.80 -8.08
N TRP A 157 -16.25 1.30 -7.05
CA TRP A 157 -14.78 1.35 -6.97
C TRP A 157 -14.22 0.31 -6.00
N LEU A 158 -15.07 -0.47 -5.35
CA LEU A 158 -14.70 -1.41 -4.28
C LEU A 158 -13.74 -2.52 -4.74
N ASP A 159 -13.78 -2.89 -6.02
CA ASP A 159 -12.89 -3.88 -6.62
C ASP A 159 -11.41 -3.45 -6.58
N ILE A 160 -11.12 -2.15 -6.59
CA ILE A 160 -9.75 -1.61 -6.56
C ILE A 160 -9.04 -1.98 -5.25
N PRO A 161 -9.53 -1.56 -4.06
CA PRO A 161 -8.88 -1.92 -2.81
C PRO A 161 -9.05 -3.41 -2.44
N LEU A 162 -10.12 -4.09 -2.89
CA LEU A 162 -10.23 -5.55 -2.73
C LEU A 162 -9.17 -6.33 -3.52
N GLY A 163 -8.89 -5.92 -4.76
CA GLY A 163 -7.81 -6.49 -5.57
C GLY A 163 -6.45 -6.30 -4.89
N ALA A 164 -6.20 -5.13 -4.34
CA ALA A 164 -4.97 -4.86 -3.58
C ALA A 164 -4.87 -5.70 -2.30
N VAL A 165 -5.98 -5.85 -1.55
CA VAL A 165 -6.05 -6.75 -0.40
C VAL A 165 -5.74 -8.20 -0.80
N ALA A 166 -6.28 -8.68 -1.93
CA ALA A 166 -6.01 -10.01 -2.43
C ALA A 166 -4.51 -10.21 -2.78
N ASP A 167 -3.91 -9.25 -3.50
CA ASP A 167 -2.48 -9.25 -3.83
C ASP A 167 -1.61 -9.25 -2.56
N LEU A 168 -1.95 -8.41 -1.58
CA LEU A 168 -1.22 -8.26 -0.33
C LEU A 168 -1.44 -9.43 0.64
N ALA A 169 -2.54 -10.18 0.51
CA ALA A 169 -2.82 -11.39 1.28
C ALA A 169 -2.14 -12.64 0.67
N ALA A 170 -1.75 -12.60 -0.60
CA ALA A 170 -1.08 -13.71 -1.25
C ALA A 170 0.28 -14.03 -0.56
N PRO A 171 0.72 -15.30 -0.54
CA PRO A 171 2.04 -15.64 -0.02
C PRO A 171 3.11 -14.83 -0.76
N SER A 172 4.05 -14.21 -0.03
CA SER A 172 5.24 -13.67 -0.70
C SER A 172 6.03 -14.85 -1.28
N PRO A 173 6.50 -14.75 -2.54
CA PRO A 173 7.41 -15.77 -3.06
C PRO A 173 8.63 -15.85 -2.13
N ASP A 174 8.92 -17.05 -1.67
CA ASP A 174 10.04 -17.34 -0.78
C ASP A 174 11.36 -16.98 -1.50
N PRO A 175 12.17 -16.03 -0.99
CA PRO A 175 13.45 -15.69 -1.60
C PRO A 175 14.49 -16.83 -1.48
N SER A 176 14.20 -17.88 -0.72
CA SER A 176 15.10 -19.02 -0.44
C SER A 176 14.84 -20.28 -1.27
N GLY A 177 14.13 -20.19 -2.39
CA GLY A 177 13.95 -21.29 -3.36
C GLY A 177 15.25 -21.68 -4.08
N GLY A 178 16.17 -22.29 -3.35
CA GLY A 178 17.50 -22.71 -3.77
C GLY A 178 17.46 -23.71 -4.92
N GLN A 179 18.31 -23.40 -5.90
CA GLN A 179 19.04 -24.28 -6.80
C GLN A 179 18.96 -25.78 -6.43
N SER A 180 18.19 -26.55 -7.18
CA SER A 180 18.29 -28.01 -7.17
C SER A 180 19.68 -28.42 -7.69
N PRO A 181 20.48 -29.22 -6.97
CA PRO A 181 21.71 -29.74 -7.53
C PRO A 181 21.36 -30.75 -8.61
N ASN A 182 21.94 -30.53 -9.78
CA ASN A 182 21.92 -31.41 -10.94
C ASN A 182 22.32 -32.82 -10.48
N ARG A 183 21.44 -33.80 -10.63
CA ARG A 183 21.82 -35.22 -10.50
C ARG A 183 22.52 -35.60 -11.80
N GLU A 184 23.84 -35.74 -11.73
CA GLU A 184 24.61 -36.45 -12.75
C GLU A 184 24.11 -37.90 -12.81
N GLU A 185 23.61 -38.29 -13.96
CA GLU A 185 23.32 -39.67 -14.32
C GLU A 185 24.65 -40.41 -14.53
N LYS A 186 24.70 -41.63 -13.98
CA LYS A 186 25.75 -42.63 -14.20
C LYS A 186 25.24 -43.68 -15.17
#